data_AF-A0A954BF60-F1
#
_entry.id   AF-A0A954BF60-F1
#
_cell.length_a   1.000
_cell.length_b   1.000
_cell.length_c   1.000
_cell.angle_alpha   90.00
_cell.angle_beta   90.00
_cell.angle_gamma   90.00
#
_symmetry.space_group_name_H-M   'P 1'
#
loop_
_entity.id
_entity.type
_entity.pdbx_description
1 polymer ?
#
loop_
_entity_poly.entity_id
_entity_poly.type
_entity_poly.pdbx_seq_one_letter_code
_entity_poly.pdbx_strand_id
1 'polypeptide(L)'
;MRMWAVLALVATFLAVPPARAAAACAAAGEPACVLQAIWDAAAVLPAEKQDRLKPVFLDTVALSGDDALLSEWQHRLGGAPAPPPDYPDYAGEQAKAVLAEAGWDGFLQRARAGAPPFNTGRPEIMAAGARLAPDAATRNRIVSAMFELAGPASGPAPGGLLQQDFERGDFGHALAELSMEACDLASFDRAAALTAEPDGLRYAFWRARITGGASSLTGRVRHEGAGDDTRFVRAAIEGYGAILQRGYCTQ
;
A
#
# COMPACT_ATOMS: atom_id res chain seq x y z
N MET A 1 -34.66 52.67 8.63
CA MET A 1 -34.29 51.70 7.58
C MET A 1 -32.77 51.60 7.54
N ARG A 2 -32.19 50.52 8.08
CA ARG A 2 -30.74 50.20 7.97
C ARG A 2 -30.65 48.80 7.39
N MET A 3 -30.17 48.72 6.15
CA MET A 3 -30.00 47.49 5.39
C MET A 3 -28.57 47.00 5.67
N TRP A 4 -28.43 45.86 6.35
CA TRP A 4 -27.15 45.17 6.51
C TRP A 4 -26.93 44.27 5.30
N ALA A 5 -25.92 44.58 4.48
CA ALA A 5 -25.44 43.69 3.45
C ALA A 5 -24.45 42.71 4.07
N VAL A 6 -24.84 41.45 4.19
CA VAL A 6 -23.94 40.34 4.54
C VAL A 6 -23.22 39.92 3.26
N LEU A 7 -21.93 40.26 3.14
CA LEU A 7 -21.07 39.70 2.11
C LEU A 7 -20.67 38.27 2.53
N ALA A 8 -21.23 37.28 1.84
CA ALA A 8 -20.77 35.90 1.95
C ALA A 8 -19.48 35.75 1.12
N LEU A 9 -18.34 35.61 1.79
CA LEU A 9 -17.06 35.28 1.17
C LEU A 9 -17.06 33.76 0.89
N VAL A 10 -17.41 33.38 -0.34
CA VAL A 10 -17.26 31.99 -0.81
C VAL A 10 -15.78 31.78 -1.13
N ALA A 11 -15.06 31.11 -0.23
CA ALA A 11 -13.71 30.63 -0.50
C ALA A 11 -13.78 29.45 -1.48
N THR A 12 -13.56 29.72 -2.77
CA THR A 12 -13.30 28.68 -3.78
C THR A 12 -11.94 28.02 -3.49
N PHE A 13 -11.97 26.85 -2.86
CA PHE A 13 -10.83 25.94 -2.78
C PHE A 13 -10.55 25.40 -4.18
N LEU A 14 -9.47 25.85 -4.80
CA LEU A 14 -9.01 25.39 -6.10
C LEU A 14 -8.31 24.04 -5.95
N ALA A 15 -9.07 22.94 -6.06
CA ALA A 15 -8.49 21.62 -6.30
C ALA A 15 -7.80 21.64 -7.68
N VAL A 16 -6.51 21.33 -7.72
CA VAL A 16 -5.77 21.19 -8.99
C VAL A 16 -6.30 19.96 -9.73
N PRO A 17 -6.75 20.09 -10.99
CA PRO A 17 -7.28 18.95 -11.73
C PRO A 17 -6.18 17.91 -11.99
N PRO A 18 -6.49 16.60 -11.96
CA PRO A 18 -5.52 15.51 -12.03
C PRO A 18 -4.65 15.55 -13.29
N ALA A 19 -5.19 16.04 -14.41
CA ALA A 19 -4.45 16.23 -15.66
C ALA A 19 -3.32 17.28 -15.54
N ARG A 20 -3.51 18.32 -14.73
CA ARG A 20 -2.52 19.38 -14.51
C ARG A 20 -1.43 18.94 -13.54
N ALA A 21 -1.78 18.09 -12.56
CA ALA A 21 -0.82 17.44 -11.67
C ALA A 21 0.09 16.45 -12.44
N ALA A 22 -0.49 15.64 -13.32
CA ALA A 22 0.27 14.73 -14.19
C ALA A 22 1.22 15.49 -15.15
N ALA A 23 0.77 16.60 -15.74
CA ALA A 23 1.60 17.43 -16.61
C ALA A 23 2.76 18.11 -15.87
N ALA A 24 2.57 18.52 -14.61
CA ALA A 24 3.63 19.08 -13.77
C ALA A 24 4.71 18.03 -13.44
N CYS A 25 4.30 16.78 -13.16
CA CYS A 25 5.25 15.70 -12.89
C CYS A 25 6.01 15.24 -14.13
N ALA A 26 5.41 15.29 -15.32
CA ALA A 26 6.09 14.92 -16.57
C ALA A 26 7.33 15.80 -16.86
N ALA A 27 7.32 17.06 -16.43
CA ALA A 27 8.45 17.97 -16.63
C ALA A 27 9.60 17.78 -15.62
N ALA A 28 9.31 17.31 -14.41
CA ALA A 28 10.29 17.13 -13.33
C ALA A 28 10.83 15.69 -13.21
N GLY A 29 10.20 14.73 -13.91
CA GLY A 29 10.36 13.31 -13.63
C GLY A 29 9.37 12.87 -12.54
N GLU A 30 8.65 11.78 -12.79
CA GLU A 30 7.59 11.31 -11.88
C GLU A 30 8.11 11.02 -10.45
N PRO A 31 9.24 10.30 -10.25
CA PRO A 31 9.78 10.07 -8.90
C PRO A 31 10.01 11.35 -8.11
N ALA A 32 10.73 12.32 -8.68
CA ALA A 32 10.99 13.60 -8.03
C ALA A 32 9.68 14.32 -7.66
N CYS A 33 8.71 14.36 -8.57
CA CYS A 33 7.42 15.02 -8.36
C CYS A 33 6.57 14.36 -7.27
N VAL A 34 6.45 13.03 -7.29
CA VAL A 34 5.62 12.28 -6.34
C VAL A 34 6.25 12.30 -4.95
N LEU A 35 7.57 12.09 -4.86
CA LEU A 35 8.31 12.16 -3.59
C LEU A 35 8.25 13.57 -2.99
N GLN A 36 8.33 14.62 -3.81
CA GLN A 36 8.10 15.99 -3.34
C GLN A 36 6.68 16.16 -2.77
N ALA A 37 5.65 15.66 -3.46
CA ALA A 37 4.27 15.75 -2.96
C ALA A 37 4.08 15.02 -1.63
N ILE A 38 4.69 13.85 -1.46
CA ILE A 38 4.67 13.07 -0.22
C ILE A 38 5.35 13.85 0.91
N TRP A 39 6.52 14.45 0.65
CA TRP A 39 7.20 15.24 1.67
C TRP A 39 6.49 16.56 1.99
N ASP A 40 5.86 17.21 1.01
CA ASP A 40 5.03 18.40 1.24
C ASP A 40 3.91 18.09 2.24
N ALA A 41 3.28 16.91 2.12
CA ALA A 41 2.30 16.42 3.08
C ALA A 41 2.92 16.07 4.44
N ALA A 42 4.17 15.61 4.48
CA ALA A 42 4.87 15.34 5.74
C ALA A 42 5.30 16.63 6.47
N ALA A 43 5.65 17.68 5.72
CA ALA A 43 6.24 18.92 6.23
C ALA A 43 5.29 19.75 7.11
N VAL A 44 3.98 19.50 7.03
CA VAL A 44 2.98 20.16 7.89
C VAL A 44 2.86 19.50 9.28
N LEU A 45 3.44 18.30 9.46
CA LEU A 45 3.40 17.58 10.73
C LEU A 45 4.35 18.21 11.78
N PRO A 46 4.13 17.97 13.08
CA PRO A 46 5.12 18.28 14.12
C PRO A 46 6.52 17.70 13.84
N ALA A 47 7.58 18.42 14.20
CA ALA A 47 8.97 18.05 13.93
C ALA A 47 9.33 16.62 14.37
N GLU A 48 8.86 16.19 15.55
CA GLU A 48 9.07 14.84 16.05
C GLU A 48 8.51 13.76 15.10
N LYS A 49 7.34 14.02 14.49
CA LYS A 49 6.72 13.09 13.53
C LYS A 49 7.48 13.11 12.20
N GLN A 50 7.96 14.29 11.77
CA GLN A 50 8.83 14.40 10.60
C GLN A 50 10.12 13.59 10.81
N ASP A 51 10.77 13.70 11.96
CA ASP A 51 12.00 12.98 12.27
C ASP A 51 11.82 11.45 12.22
N ARG A 52 10.66 10.94 12.66
CA ARG A 52 10.30 9.51 12.53
C ARG A 52 10.01 9.08 11.10
N LEU A 53 9.65 10.00 10.20
CA LEU A 53 9.36 9.73 8.80
C LEU A 53 10.61 9.83 7.90
N LYS A 54 11.61 10.63 8.28
CA LYS A 54 12.83 10.82 7.48
C LYS A 54 13.49 9.50 7.04
N PRO A 55 13.73 8.50 7.91
CA PRO A 55 14.42 7.27 7.50
C PRO A 55 13.62 6.51 6.44
N VAL A 56 12.34 6.22 6.72
CA VAL A 56 11.48 5.45 5.79
C VAL A 56 11.24 6.20 4.47
N PHE A 57 11.21 7.54 4.51
CA PHE A 57 11.15 8.35 3.30
C PHE A 57 12.44 8.24 2.49
N LEU A 58 13.62 8.38 3.11
CA LEU A 58 14.91 8.26 2.43
C LEU A 58 15.14 6.85 1.87
N ASP A 59 14.70 5.81 2.58
CA ASP A 59 14.72 4.42 2.09
C ASP A 59 13.89 4.29 0.81
N THR A 60 12.74 4.97 0.78
CA THR A 60 11.87 4.97 -0.39
C THR A 60 12.46 5.77 -1.54
N VAL A 61 13.11 6.92 -1.28
CA VAL A 61 13.85 7.66 -2.31
C VAL A 61 14.95 6.79 -2.92
N ALA A 62 15.68 6.02 -2.10
CA ALA A 62 16.74 5.12 -2.57
C ALA A 62 16.23 4.06 -3.56
N LEU A 63 14.97 3.62 -3.44
CA LEU A 63 14.35 2.70 -4.41
C LEU A 63 14.22 3.27 -5.82
N SER A 64 14.34 4.59 -6.00
CA SER A 64 14.29 5.21 -7.34
C SER A 64 15.50 4.90 -8.22
N GLY A 65 16.63 4.51 -7.63
CA GLY A 65 17.91 4.34 -8.34
C GLY A 65 18.53 5.64 -8.87
N ASP A 66 17.99 6.81 -8.48
CA ASP A 66 18.53 8.13 -8.84
C ASP A 66 19.40 8.67 -7.70
N ASP A 67 20.72 8.51 -7.84
CA ASP A 67 21.71 8.96 -6.86
C ASP A 67 21.68 10.49 -6.63
N ALA A 68 21.34 11.27 -7.67
CA ALA A 68 21.26 12.71 -7.56
C ALA A 68 20.05 13.12 -6.72
N LEU A 69 18.88 12.50 -6.99
CA LEU A 69 17.67 12.70 -6.22
C LEU A 69 17.87 12.26 -4.76
N LEU A 70 18.49 11.10 -4.53
CA LEU A 70 18.79 10.64 -3.18
C LEU A 70 19.72 11.62 -2.43
N SER A 71 20.79 12.06 -3.08
CA SER A 71 21.73 13.02 -2.49
C SER A 71 21.07 14.35 -2.11
N GLU A 72 20.17 14.86 -2.98
CA GLU A 72 19.38 16.05 -2.70
C GLU A 72 18.54 15.89 -1.42
N TRP A 73 17.82 14.78 -1.30
CA TRP A 73 16.97 14.51 -0.15
C TRP A 73 17.76 14.27 1.14
N GLN A 74 18.90 13.58 1.06
CA GLN A 74 19.80 13.42 2.21
C GLN A 74 20.30 14.78 2.72
N HIS A 75 20.69 15.68 1.82
CA HIS A 75 21.13 17.02 2.17
C HIS A 75 19.99 17.85 2.79
N ARG A 76 18.80 17.81 2.19
CA ARG A 76 17.63 18.56 2.67
C ARG A 76 17.13 18.10 4.03
N LEU A 77 17.15 16.79 4.30
CA LEU A 77 16.55 16.22 5.52
C LEU A 77 17.57 16.02 6.65
N GLY A 78 18.86 16.08 6.33
CA GLY A 78 19.95 15.88 7.30
C GLY A 78 20.00 14.44 7.79
N GLY A 79 20.17 13.48 6.88
CA GLY A 79 20.22 12.05 7.22
C GLY A 79 20.65 11.17 6.05
N ALA A 80 20.65 9.85 6.29
CA ALA A 80 20.87 8.83 5.28
C ALA A 80 19.70 7.81 5.32
N PRO A 81 19.45 7.07 4.24
CA PRO A 81 18.63 5.86 4.30
C PRO A 81 19.09 5.00 5.47
N ALA A 82 18.12 4.42 6.18
CA ALA A 82 18.44 3.35 7.10
C ALA A 82 18.96 2.15 6.30
N PRO A 83 19.93 1.39 6.83
CA PRO A 83 20.18 0.07 6.28
C PRO A 83 18.87 -0.73 6.30
N PRO A 84 18.60 -1.56 5.28
CA PRO A 84 17.42 -2.42 5.28
C PRO A 84 17.38 -3.17 6.61
N PRO A 85 16.27 -3.10 7.35
CA PRO A 85 16.21 -3.79 8.62
C PRO A 85 16.32 -5.30 8.37
N ASP A 86 17.18 -5.96 9.13
CA ASP A 86 17.32 -7.43 9.12
C ASP A 86 16.17 -8.04 9.94
N TYR A 87 14.98 -8.06 9.35
CA TYR A 87 13.83 -8.77 9.91
C TYR A 87 13.76 -10.18 9.32
N PRO A 88 13.60 -11.22 10.16
CA PRO A 88 13.36 -12.56 9.66
C PRO A 88 12.07 -12.62 8.83
N ASP A 89 12.11 -13.29 7.68
CA ASP A 89 10.94 -13.62 6.86
C ASP A 89 10.15 -14.78 7.51
N TYR A 90 9.53 -14.50 8.65
CA TYR A 90 8.81 -15.50 9.43
C TYR A 90 7.69 -16.18 8.64
N ALA A 91 6.94 -15.42 7.84
CA ALA A 91 5.85 -15.96 7.02
C ALA A 91 6.39 -16.90 5.94
N GLY A 92 7.48 -16.52 5.25
CA GLY A 92 8.13 -17.37 4.27
C GLY A 92 8.78 -18.62 4.88
N GLU A 93 9.43 -18.51 6.04
CA GLU A 93 9.97 -19.65 6.76
C GLU A 93 8.87 -20.64 7.18
N GLN A 94 7.77 -20.14 7.76
CA GLN A 94 6.63 -20.97 8.14
C GLN A 94 5.97 -21.62 6.93
N ALA A 95 5.81 -20.89 5.82
CA ALA A 95 5.24 -21.44 4.60
C ALA A 95 6.12 -22.58 4.05
N LYS A 96 7.45 -22.37 3.96
CA LYS A 96 8.40 -23.40 3.54
C LYS A 96 8.35 -24.64 4.43
N ALA A 97 8.28 -24.46 5.75
CA ALA A 97 8.21 -25.55 6.71
C ALA A 97 6.95 -26.41 6.49
N VAL A 98 5.78 -25.79 6.39
CA VAL A 98 4.52 -26.52 6.15
C VAL A 98 4.53 -27.22 4.79
N LEU A 99 5.04 -26.56 3.74
CA LEU A 99 5.13 -27.14 2.40
C LEU A 99 6.07 -28.34 2.36
N ALA A 100 7.19 -28.28 3.05
CA ALA A 100 8.14 -29.40 3.16
C ALA A 100 7.54 -30.60 3.91
N GLU A 101 6.73 -30.34 4.94
CA GLU A 101 6.13 -31.39 5.77
C GLU A 101 4.89 -32.05 5.11
N ALA A 102 4.00 -31.23 4.53
CA ALA A 102 2.65 -31.67 4.18
C ALA A 102 2.27 -31.44 2.70
N GLY A 103 3.16 -30.85 1.90
CA GLY A 103 2.89 -30.49 0.51
C GLY A 103 1.77 -29.46 0.34
N TRP A 104 1.39 -29.20 -0.90
CA TRP A 104 0.41 -28.17 -1.24
C TRP A 104 -1.01 -28.46 -0.74
N ASP A 105 -1.43 -29.72 -0.71
CA ASP A 105 -2.75 -30.12 -0.21
C ASP A 105 -2.82 -29.96 1.31
N GLY A 106 -1.80 -30.44 2.03
CA GLY A 106 -1.70 -30.28 3.48
C GLY A 106 -1.57 -28.82 3.89
N PHE A 107 -0.85 -28.00 3.11
CA PHE A 107 -0.78 -26.55 3.33
C PHE A 107 -2.16 -25.90 3.33
N LEU A 108 -2.98 -26.15 2.29
CA LEU A 108 -4.32 -25.59 2.20
C LEU A 108 -5.27 -26.17 3.25
N GLN A 109 -5.15 -27.45 3.56
CA GLN A 109 -5.97 -28.09 4.60
C GLN A 109 -5.70 -27.44 5.96
N ARG A 110 -4.42 -27.26 6.35
CA ARG A 110 -4.04 -26.62 7.62
C ARG A 110 -4.47 -25.15 7.66
N ALA A 111 -4.28 -24.41 6.57
CA ALA A 111 -4.71 -23.02 6.47
C ALA A 111 -6.23 -22.87 6.67
N ARG A 112 -7.03 -23.72 6.02
CA ARG A 112 -8.50 -23.73 6.19
C ARG A 112 -8.93 -24.09 7.60
N ALA A 113 -8.23 -25.05 8.23
CA ALA A 113 -8.47 -25.43 9.61
C ALA A 113 -8.03 -24.36 10.64
N GLY A 114 -7.26 -23.34 10.22
CA GLY A 114 -6.63 -22.40 11.15
C GLY A 114 -5.65 -23.10 12.12
N ALA A 115 -5.11 -24.25 11.72
CA ALA A 115 -4.18 -25.01 12.54
C ALA A 115 -2.80 -24.33 12.53
N PRO A 116 -1.99 -24.46 13.59
CA PRO A 116 -0.62 -23.93 13.59
C PRO A 116 0.17 -24.31 12.34
N PRO A 117 0.92 -23.35 11.74
CA PRO A 117 1.13 -21.97 12.22
C PRO A 117 0.03 -20.96 11.81
N PHE A 118 -0.98 -21.36 11.05
CA PHE A 118 -2.05 -20.48 10.54
C PHE A 118 -3.06 -20.03 11.60
N ASN A 119 -2.81 -20.27 12.89
CA ASN A 119 -3.59 -19.65 13.96
C ASN A 119 -3.14 -18.20 14.23
N THR A 120 -2.00 -17.78 13.68
CA THR A 120 -1.45 -16.42 13.75
C THR A 120 -0.86 -16.04 12.39
N GLY A 121 -1.25 -14.89 11.82
CA GLY A 121 -0.69 -14.43 10.54
C GLY A 121 -1.04 -15.30 9.33
N ARG A 122 -2.23 -15.92 9.35
CA ARG A 122 -2.70 -16.81 8.28
C ARG A 122 -2.64 -16.16 6.89
N PRO A 123 -3.14 -14.93 6.68
CA PRO A 123 -3.05 -14.25 5.39
C PRO A 123 -1.61 -14.13 4.87
N GLU A 124 -0.67 -13.76 5.73
CA GLU A 124 0.74 -13.54 5.38
C GLU A 124 1.44 -14.85 5.03
N ILE A 125 1.23 -15.91 5.83
CA ILE A 125 1.78 -17.24 5.56
C ILE A 125 1.23 -17.79 4.24
N MET A 126 -0.08 -17.64 4.00
CA MET A 126 -0.70 -18.06 2.75
C MET A 126 -0.16 -17.27 1.55
N ALA A 127 0.05 -15.95 1.69
CA ALA A 127 0.65 -15.14 0.64
C ALA A 127 2.10 -15.53 0.34
N ALA A 128 2.89 -15.83 1.37
CA ALA A 128 4.23 -16.38 1.20
C ALA A 128 4.20 -17.74 0.47
N GLY A 129 3.25 -18.61 0.83
CA GLY A 129 3.00 -19.86 0.10
C GLY A 129 2.64 -19.64 -1.38
N ALA A 130 1.81 -18.63 -1.68
CA ALA A 130 1.46 -18.27 -3.06
C ALA A 130 2.69 -17.80 -3.87
N ARG A 131 3.64 -17.09 -3.25
CA ARG A 131 4.91 -16.68 -3.88
C ARG A 131 5.86 -17.85 -4.12
N LEU A 132 5.78 -18.91 -3.31
CA LEU A 132 6.58 -20.14 -3.44
C LEU A 132 5.99 -21.16 -4.42
N ALA A 133 4.80 -20.91 -4.96
CA ALA A 133 4.13 -21.83 -5.88
C ALA A 133 5.00 -22.09 -7.13
N PRO A 134 5.15 -23.36 -7.57
CA PRO A 134 6.01 -23.72 -8.70
C PRO A 134 5.42 -23.29 -10.05
N ASP A 135 4.12 -23.03 -10.09
CA ASP A 135 3.38 -22.68 -11.29
C ASP A 135 2.16 -21.81 -10.97
N ALA A 136 1.59 -21.23 -12.02
CA ALA A 136 0.41 -20.37 -11.92
C ALA A 136 -0.83 -21.11 -11.41
N ALA A 137 -0.98 -22.40 -11.71
CA ALA A 137 -2.15 -23.18 -11.28
C ALA A 137 -2.16 -23.34 -9.75
N THR A 138 -1.01 -23.68 -9.18
CA THR A 138 -0.81 -23.81 -7.73
C THR A 138 -0.98 -22.47 -7.03
N ARG A 139 -0.40 -21.40 -7.59
CA ARG A 139 -0.58 -20.04 -7.08
C ARG A 139 -2.07 -19.65 -7.05
N ASN A 140 -2.77 -19.87 -8.15
CA ASN A 140 -4.19 -19.52 -8.29
C ASN A 140 -5.06 -20.34 -7.33
N ARG A 141 -4.69 -21.59 -7.04
CA ARG A 141 -5.38 -22.42 -6.03
C ARG A 141 -5.26 -21.82 -4.63
N ILE A 142 -4.08 -21.31 -4.27
CA ILE A 142 -3.86 -20.65 -2.97
C ILE A 142 -4.60 -19.32 -2.90
N VAL A 143 -4.47 -18.47 -3.92
CA VAL A 143 -5.17 -17.18 -4.00
C VAL A 143 -6.70 -17.36 -3.93
N SER A 144 -7.23 -18.38 -4.61
CA SER A 144 -8.67 -18.71 -4.54
C SER A 144 -9.07 -19.11 -3.12
N ALA A 145 -8.28 -19.94 -2.44
CA ALA A 145 -8.53 -20.31 -1.05
C ALA A 145 -8.44 -19.11 -0.09
N MET A 146 -7.54 -18.16 -0.32
CA MET A 146 -7.46 -16.91 0.45
C MET A 146 -8.75 -16.07 0.28
N PHE A 147 -9.24 -15.92 -0.95
CA PHE A 147 -10.52 -15.25 -1.20
C PHE A 147 -11.72 -15.98 -0.56
N GLU A 148 -11.72 -17.32 -0.57
CA GLU A 148 -12.74 -18.13 0.13
C GLU A 148 -12.73 -17.86 1.64
N LEU A 149 -11.55 -17.81 2.26
CA LEU A 149 -11.38 -17.58 3.69
C LEU A 149 -11.72 -16.14 4.10
N ALA A 150 -11.41 -15.15 3.26
CA ALA A 150 -11.77 -13.76 3.50
C ALA A 150 -13.30 -13.52 3.52
N GLY A 151 -14.03 -14.32 2.74
CA GLY A 151 -15.47 -14.16 2.54
C GLY A 151 -15.84 -12.91 1.71
N PRO A 152 -17.14 -12.61 1.57
CA PRO A 152 -17.61 -11.46 0.79
C PRO A 152 -17.38 -10.13 1.54
N ALA A 153 -17.19 -9.04 0.77
CA ALA A 153 -17.02 -7.69 1.33
C ALA A 153 -18.28 -7.16 2.07
N SER A 154 -19.48 -7.58 1.64
CA SER A 154 -20.77 -7.06 2.13
C SER A 154 -21.58 -8.10 2.91
N GLY A 155 -20.93 -8.99 3.66
CA GLY A 155 -21.62 -9.98 4.50
C GLY A 155 -21.55 -9.61 5.99
N PRO A 156 -22.64 -9.76 6.78
CA PRO A 156 -22.49 -9.81 8.23
C PRO A 156 -21.68 -11.05 8.60
N ALA A 157 -20.65 -10.90 9.45
CA ALA A 157 -19.87 -12.02 9.97
C ALA A 157 -20.80 -13.03 10.68
N PRO A 158 -20.96 -14.28 10.21
CA PRO A 158 -21.68 -15.30 10.96
C PRO A 158 -20.78 -15.72 12.13
N GLY A 159 -21.15 -15.28 13.34
CA GLY A 159 -20.43 -15.60 14.58
C GLY A 159 -19.32 -14.60 14.91
N GLY A 160 -19.67 -13.58 15.70
CA GLY A 160 -18.72 -12.66 16.34
C GLY A 160 -18.19 -11.56 15.42
N LEU A 161 -18.70 -10.33 15.61
CA LEU A 161 -18.51 -9.15 14.75
C LEU A 161 -17.07 -8.56 14.71
N LEU A 162 -16.10 -9.06 15.47
CA LEU A 162 -14.78 -8.40 15.56
C LEU A 162 -13.66 -9.23 14.94
N GLN A 163 -13.53 -10.52 15.30
CA GLN A 163 -12.39 -11.35 14.86
C GLN A 163 -12.37 -11.61 13.34
N GLN A 164 -13.53 -11.85 12.72
CA GLN A 164 -13.62 -12.14 11.28
C GLN A 164 -13.46 -10.88 10.41
N ASP A 165 -13.80 -9.70 10.92
CA ASP A 165 -13.67 -8.45 10.17
C ASP A 165 -12.19 -7.99 10.13
N PHE A 166 -11.41 -8.23 11.19
CA PHE A 166 -9.96 -8.01 11.18
C PHE A 166 -9.27 -8.95 10.19
N GLU A 167 -9.55 -10.26 10.28
CA GLU A 167 -8.92 -11.24 9.40
C GLU A 167 -9.30 -11.04 7.92
N ARG A 168 -10.55 -10.60 7.63
CA ARG A 168 -10.95 -10.20 6.26
C ARG A 168 -10.07 -9.06 5.74
N GLY A 169 -9.82 -8.05 6.56
CA GLY A 169 -8.95 -6.92 6.20
C GLY A 169 -7.52 -7.35 5.90
N ASP A 170 -6.97 -8.24 6.73
CA ASP A 170 -5.61 -8.78 6.55
C ASP A 170 -5.51 -9.64 5.28
N PHE A 171 -6.51 -10.49 5.00
CA PHE A 171 -6.62 -11.18 3.70
C PHE A 171 -6.73 -10.20 2.54
N GLY A 172 -7.56 -9.16 2.67
CA GLY A 172 -7.71 -8.12 1.66
C GLY A 172 -6.38 -7.45 1.33
N HIS A 173 -5.59 -7.11 2.35
CA HIS A 173 -4.27 -6.53 2.18
C HIS A 173 -3.31 -7.49 1.47
N ALA A 174 -3.17 -8.72 1.96
CA ALA A 174 -2.27 -9.71 1.40
C ALA A 174 -2.64 -10.08 -0.06
N LEU A 175 -3.93 -10.20 -0.36
CA LEU A 175 -4.44 -10.45 -1.70
C LEU A 175 -4.22 -9.25 -2.64
N ALA A 176 -4.38 -8.02 -2.15
CA ALA A 176 -4.13 -6.81 -2.94
C ALA A 176 -2.63 -6.70 -3.28
N GLU A 177 -1.74 -7.03 -2.34
CA GLU A 177 -0.31 -7.07 -2.59
C GLU A 177 0.04 -8.12 -3.65
N LEU A 178 -0.42 -9.38 -3.50
CA LEU A 178 -0.19 -10.43 -4.49
C LEU A 178 -0.73 -10.09 -5.88
N SER A 179 -1.89 -9.42 -5.94
CA SER A 179 -2.52 -9.02 -7.21
C SER A 179 -1.76 -7.87 -7.85
N MET A 180 -1.31 -6.90 -7.04
CA MET A 180 -0.42 -5.83 -7.50
C MET A 180 0.89 -6.38 -8.05
N GLU A 181 1.54 -7.32 -7.35
CA GLU A 181 2.77 -7.97 -7.81
C GLU A 181 2.59 -8.68 -9.16
N ALA A 182 1.45 -9.37 -9.33
CA ALA A 182 1.12 -10.11 -10.53
C ALA A 182 0.44 -9.29 -11.63
N CYS A 183 0.29 -7.98 -11.45
CA CYS A 183 -0.37 -7.10 -12.42
C CYS A 183 -1.82 -7.50 -12.77
N ASP A 184 -2.54 -8.09 -11.81
CA ASP A 184 -3.94 -8.52 -11.97
C ASP A 184 -4.89 -7.47 -11.40
N LEU A 185 -5.35 -6.55 -12.26
CA LEU A 185 -6.24 -5.46 -11.85
C LEU A 185 -7.59 -5.95 -11.28
N ALA A 186 -8.15 -7.01 -11.85
CA ALA A 186 -9.46 -7.49 -11.44
C ALA A 186 -9.40 -8.12 -10.04
N SER A 187 -8.39 -8.96 -9.78
CA SER A 187 -8.15 -9.49 -8.44
C SER A 187 -7.75 -8.39 -7.45
N PHE A 188 -6.99 -7.40 -7.90
CA PHE A 188 -6.62 -6.25 -7.08
C PHE A 188 -7.84 -5.47 -6.59
N ASP A 189 -8.73 -5.04 -7.50
CA ASP A 189 -9.91 -4.24 -7.15
C ASP A 189 -10.84 -5.03 -6.20
N ARG A 190 -10.98 -6.36 -6.41
CA ARG A 190 -11.72 -7.25 -5.50
C ARG A 190 -11.08 -7.35 -4.12
N ALA A 191 -9.75 -7.45 -4.05
CA ALA A 191 -9.02 -7.58 -2.80
C ALA A 191 -9.00 -6.29 -1.98
N ALA A 192 -8.78 -5.15 -2.63
CA ALA A 192 -8.80 -3.84 -1.98
C ALA A 192 -10.16 -3.56 -1.32
N ALA A 193 -11.26 -3.99 -1.96
CA ALA A 193 -12.62 -3.87 -1.41
C ALA A 193 -12.88 -4.67 -0.12
N LEU A 194 -11.99 -5.61 0.25
CA LEU A 194 -12.08 -6.35 1.51
C LEU A 194 -11.44 -5.59 2.68
N THR A 195 -10.68 -4.53 2.39
CA THR A 195 -9.94 -3.76 3.40
C THR A 195 -10.82 -2.67 4.02
N ALA A 196 -10.43 -2.16 5.19
CA ALA A 196 -11.17 -1.09 5.87
C ALA A 196 -11.17 0.25 5.11
N GLU A 197 -10.11 0.51 4.34
CA GLU A 197 -9.94 1.72 3.54
C GLU A 197 -9.60 1.35 2.08
N PRO A 198 -10.56 0.83 1.28
CA PRO A 198 -10.31 0.39 -0.09
C PRO A 198 -9.73 1.49 -0.98
N ASP A 199 -10.16 2.73 -0.77
CA ASP A 199 -9.69 3.91 -1.50
C ASP A 199 -8.45 4.54 -0.86
N GLY A 200 -7.83 3.94 0.16
CA GLY A 200 -6.63 4.46 0.82
C GLY A 200 -5.45 4.67 -0.13
N LEU A 201 -4.56 5.62 0.17
CA LEU A 201 -3.48 6.00 -0.75
C LEU A 201 -2.55 4.84 -1.12
N ARG A 202 -2.30 3.91 -0.20
CA ARG A 202 -1.49 2.72 -0.46
C ARG A 202 -2.07 1.95 -1.65
N TYR A 203 -3.36 1.62 -1.58
CA TYR A 203 -4.06 0.90 -2.64
C TYR A 203 -4.22 1.74 -3.91
N ALA A 204 -4.40 3.06 -3.79
CA ALA A 204 -4.43 3.94 -4.96
C ALA A 204 -3.10 3.90 -5.74
N PHE A 205 -1.96 3.94 -5.05
CA PHE A 205 -0.65 3.80 -5.70
C PHE A 205 -0.41 2.38 -6.23
N TRP A 206 -0.78 1.34 -5.48
CA TRP A 206 -0.66 -0.04 -5.94
C TRP A 206 -1.50 -0.30 -7.20
N ARG A 207 -2.71 0.27 -7.25
CA ARG A 207 -3.53 0.27 -8.47
C ARG A 207 -2.85 1.02 -9.60
N ALA A 208 -2.29 2.21 -9.31
CA ALA A 208 -1.54 2.99 -10.29
C ALA A 208 -0.32 2.22 -10.83
N ARG A 209 0.34 1.37 -10.04
CA ARG A 209 1.38 0.46 -10.55
C ARG A 209 0.88 -0.43 -11.69
N ILE A 210 -0.37 -0.89 -11.60
CA ILE A 210 -1.02 -1.74 -12.61
C ILE A 210 -1.48 -0.89 -13.80
N THR A 211 -2.11 0.25 -13.55
CA THR A 211 -2.79 1.06 -14.59
C THR A 211 -1.94 2.17 -15.20
N GLY A 212 -0.79 2.49 -14.61
CA GLY A 212 -0.03 3.71 -14.88
C GLY A 212 -0.56 4.95 -14.13
N GLY A 213 0.21 6.03 -14.20
CA GLY A 213 -0.26 7.39 -13.89
C GLY A 213 -0.23 7.79 -12.41
N ALA A 214 0.75 7.32 -11.62
CA ALA A 214 0.86 7.67 -10.19
C ALA A 214 1.00 9.18 -9.95
N SER A 215 1.58 9.92 -10.90
CA SER A 215 1.61 11.39 -10.89
C SER A 215 0.26 12.07 -10.64
N SER A 216 -0.85 11.46 -11.10
CA SER A 216 -2.21 11.98 -10.90
C SER A 216 -2.64 12.01 -9.43
N LEU A 217 -2.01 11.19 -8.57
CA LEU A 217 -2.31 11.09 -7.14
C LEU A 217 -1.66 12.23 -6.33
N THR A 218 -0.72 12.99 -6.89
CA THR A 218 0.00 14.04 -6.14
C THR A 218 -0.89 15.16 -5.62
N GLY A 219 -2.00 15.48 -6.30
CA GLY A 219 -3.01 16.43 -5.82
C GLY A 219 -3.68 15.93 -4.54
N ARG A 220 -4.01 14.63 -4.51
CA ARG A 220 -4.62 13.94 -3.38
C ARG A 220 -3.68 13.85 -2.19
N VAL A 221 -2.43 13.46 -2.43
CA VAL A 221 -1.37 13.41 -1.40
C VAL A 221 -1.25 14.76 -0.67
N ARG A 222 -1.25 15.87 -1.41
CA ARG A 222 -1.12 17.21 -0.79
C ARG A 222 -2.36 17.65 -0.01
N HIS A 223 -3.57 17.27 -0.45
CA HIS A 223 -4.82 17.74 0.17
C HIS A 223 -5.27 16.90 1.37
N GLU A 224 -5.16 15.58 1.30
CA GLU A 224 -5.64 14.68 2.36
C GLU A 224 -4.63 14.52 3.51
N GLY A 225 -3.37 14.94 3.32
CA GLY A 225 -2.29 14.86 4.33
C GLY A 225 -2.29 15.94 5.42
N ALA A 226 -3.29 16.84 5.45
CA ALA A 226 -3.33 17.98 6.36
C ALA A 226 -3.76 17.66 7.80
N GLY A 227 -3.57 16.43 8.27
CA GLY A 227 -3.92 15.99 9.62
C GLY A 227 -2.70 15.78 10.52
N ASP A 228 -2.93 15.54 11.81
CA ASP A 228 -1.88 15.21 12.78
C ASP A 228 -1.36 13.76 12.65
N ASP A 229 -1.91 12.95 11.76
CA ASP A 229 -1.63 11.51 11.70
C ASP A 229 -0.59 11.16 10.62
N THR A 230 0.43 10.38 11.00
CA THR A 230 1.46 9.92 10.06
C THR A 230 0.98 8.76 9.18
N ARG A 231 -0.13 8.09 9.53
CA ARG A 231 -0.67 6.94 8.77
C ARG A 231 -0.87 7.26 7.29
N PHE A 232 -1.38 8.45 6.99
CA PHE A 232 -1.60 8.89 5.62
C PHE A 232 -0.28 9.00 4.83
N VAL A 233 0.73 9.68 5.40
CA VAL A 233 2.04 9.84 4.76
C VAL A 233 2.72 8.48 4.61
N ARG A 234 2.65 7.61 5.62
CA ARG A 234 3.18 6.25 5.55
C ARG A 234 2.52 5.42 4.45
N ALA A 235 1.20 5.49 4.31
CA ALA A 235 0.48 4.82 3.23
C ALA A 235 0.92 5.32 1.84
N ALA A 236 1.21 6.62 1.70
CA ALA A 236 1.74 7.17 0.46
C ALA A 236 3.17 6.69 0.17
N ILE A 237 4.04 6.68 1.18
CA ILE A 237 5.43 6.19 1.10
C ILE A 237 5.45 4.72 0.71
N GLU A 238 4.73 3.86 1.43
CA GLU A 238 4.65 2.41 1.15
C GLU A 238 3.98 2.12 -0.21
N GLY A 239 2.94 2.89 -0.54
CA GLY A 239 2.24 2.79 -1.81
C GLY A 239 3.14 3.08 -3.00
N TYR A 240 3.82 4.23 -2.99
CA TYR A 240 4.70 4.64 -4.08
C TYR A 240 6.02 3.85 -4.10
N GLY A 241 6.51 3.43 -2.94
CA GLY A 241 7.69 2.56 -2.83
C GLY A 241 7.54 1.26 -3.63
N ALA A 242 6.34 0.68 -3.69
CA ALA A 242 6.08 -0.49 -4.53
C ALA A 242 6.27 -0.21 -6.03
N ILE A 243 5.94 0.99 -6.51
CA ILE A 243 6.18 1.41 -7.90
C ILE A 243 7.68 1.60 -8.14
N LEU A 244 8.39 2.27 -7.23
CA LEU A 244 9.85 2.46 -7.36
C LEU A 244 10.60 1.13 -7.37
N GLN A 245 10.24 0.22 -6.45
CA GLN A 245 10.89 -1.08 -6.33
C GLN A 245 10.66 -2.01 -7.53
N ARG A 246 9.46 -1.97 -8.12
CA ARG A 246 9.00 -3.01 -9.06
C ARG A 246 8.65 -2.49 -10.45
N GLY A 247 8.74 -1.18 -10.67
CA GLY A 247 8.26 -0.51 -11.87
C GLY A 247 6.75 -0.66 -12.08
N TYR A 248 6.27 -0.07 -13.17
CA TYR A 248 4.91 -0.29 -13.67
C TYR A 248 4.76 -1.66 -14.32
N CYS A 249 3.53 -2.16 -14.34
CA CYS A 249 3.18 -3.32 -15.16
C CYS A 249 3.35 -2.99 -16.64
N THR A 250 4.04 -3.85 -17.40
CA THR A 250 4.09 -3.77 -18.86
C THR A 250 2.68 -3.98 -19.41
N GLN A 251 2.14 -2.98 -20.10
CA GLN A 251 0.88 -3.10 -20.84
C GLN A 251 1.07 -3.84 -22.16
#